data_AF-A0A952YI68-F1
#
_entry.id   AF-A0A952YI68-F1
#
_cell.length_a   1.000
_cell.length_b   1.000
_cell.length_c   1.000
_cell.angle_alpha   90.00
_cell.angle_beta   90.00
_cell.angle_gamma   90.00
#
_symmetry.space_group_name_H-M   'P 1'
#
loop_
_entity.id
_entity.type
_entity.pdbx_description
1 polymer ?
#
loop_
_entity_poly.entity_id
_entity_poly.type
_entity_poly.pdbx_seq_one_letter_code
_entity_poly.pdbx_strand_id
1 'polypeptide(L)' 'MAHHEHHTPEQTDDVVESITPLMPIVLPIAGGVLMFLLAFIAVMMA' A
#
# COMPACT_ATOMS: atom_id res chain seq x y z
N MET A 1 -32.14 -5.75 29.29
CA MET A 1 -31.89 -4.64 28.34
C MET A 1 -30.40 -4.65 28.04
N ALA A 2 -29.99 -5.21 26.89
CA ALA A 2 -28.59 -5.34 26.54
C ALA A 2 -28.03 -3.95 26.20
N HIS A 3 -27.01 -3.51 26.93
CA HIS A 3 -26.23 -2.31 26.60
C HIS A 3 -25.53 -2.57 25.26
N HIS A 4 -25.97 -1.89 24.20
CA HIS A 4 -25.13 -1.69 23.02
C HIS A 4 -24.04 -0.68 23.43
N GLU A 5 -22.87 -1.18 23.82
CA GLU A 5 -21.68 -0.33 23.87
C GLU A 5 -21.40 0.15 22.45
N HIS A 6 -21.75 1.40 22.20
CA HIS A 6 -21.39 2.11 21.00
C HIS A 6 -19.86 2.24 21.04
N HIS A 7 -19.13 1.30 20.44
CA HIS A 7 -17.71 1.49 20.14
C HIS A 7 -17.65 2.76 19.28
N THR A 8 -17.27 3.87 19.91
CA THR A 8 -16.87 5.06 19.18
C THR A 8 -15.71 4.62 18.31
N PRO A 9 -15.82 4.63 16.97
CA PRO A 9 -14.65 4.45 16.15
C PRO A 9 -13.75 5.64 16.48
N GLU A 10 -12.70 5.41 17.27
CA GLU A 10 -11.51 6.24 17.24
C GLU A 10 -11.25 6.49 15.76
N GLN A 11 -11.14 7.77 15.37
CA GLN A 11 -10.86 8.18 13.99
C GLN A 11 -9.43 7.74 13.63
N THR A 12 -9.20 6.43 13.60
CA THR A 12 -8.01 5.84 13.04
C THR A 12 -8.20 6.02 11.55
N ASP A 13 -7.50 6.98 10.97
CA ASP A 13 -7.44 7.14 9.52
C ASP A 13 -7.24 5.75 8.90
N ASP A 14 -8.23 5.29 8.14
CA ASP A 14 -8.15 3.97 7.51
C ASP A 14 -7.04 4.06 6.47
N VAL A 15 -5.87 3.54 6.85
CA VAL A 15 -4.62 3.66 6.07
C VAL A 15 -4.85 3.10 4.67
N VAL A 16 -5.71 2.09 4.54
CA VAL A 16 -6.08 1.51 3.24
C VAL A 16 -6.89 2.48 2.40
N GLU A 17 -7.87 3.18 2.98
CA GLU A 17 -8.69 4.17 2.27
C GLU A 17 -7.85 5.39 1.85
N SER A 18 -6.85 5.78 2.66
CA SER A 18 -5.93 6.89 2.33
C SER A 18 -4.98 6.57 1.16
N ILE A 19 -4.53 5.31 1.03
CA ILE A 19 -3.57 4.90 -0.02
C ILE A 19 -4.26 4.48 -1.32
N THR A 20 -5.54 4.08 -1.26
CA THR A 20 -6.30 3.57 -2.42
C THR A 20 -6.35 4.56 -3.60
N PRO A 21 -6.58 5.87 -3.40
CA PRO A 21 -6.54 6.85 -4.50
C PRO A 21 -5.17 6.94 -5.20
N LEU A 22 -4.09 6.62 -4.49
CA LEU A 22 -2.72 6.66 -5.01
C LEU A 22 -2.29 5.33 -5.64
N MET A 23 -3.03 4.23 -5.43
CA MET A 23 -2.74 2.89 -5.95
C MET A 23 -2.42 2.87 -7.46
N PRO A 24 -3.16 3.58 -8.34
CA PRO A 24 -2.85 3.61 -9.77
C PRO A 24 -1.46 4.19 -10.11
N ILE A 25 -0.85 4.95 -9.20
CA ILE A 25 0.47 5.55 -9.37
C ILE A 25 1.53 4.72 -8.64
N VAL A 26 1.22 4.25 -7.42
CA VAL A 26 2.13 3.46 -6.61
C VAL A 26 2.48 2.13 -7.27
N LEU A 27 1.50 1.43 -7.90
CA LEU A 27 1.73 0.14 -8.55
C LEU A 27 2.71 0.25 -9.73
N PRO A 28 2.52 1.17 -10.70
CA PRO A 28 3.48 1.36 -11.78
C PRO A 28 4.87 1.77 -11.31
N ILE A 29 4.97 2.67 -10.32
CA ILE A 29 6.29 3.11 -9.81
C ILE A 29 6.99 1.95 -9.11
N ALA A 30 6.31 1.25 -8.19
CA ALA A 30 6.88 0.10 -7.51
C ALA A 30 7.28 -0.99 -8.51
N GLY A 31 6.41 -1.29 -9.48
CA GLY A 31 6.70 -2.25 -10.56
C GLY A 31 7.93 -1.83 -11.39
N GLY A 32 8.04 -0.56 -11.75
CA GLY A 32 9.19 -0.02 -12.48
C GLY A 32 10.49 -0.13 -11.69
N VAL A 33 10.45 0.18 -10.39
CA VAL A 33 11.59 0.01 -9.49
C VAL A 33 11.98 -1.48 -9.41
N LEU A 34 11.02 -2.38 -9.21
CA LEU A 34 11.29 -3.83 -9.18
C LEU A 34 11.91 -4.30 -10.50
N MET A 35 11.38 -3.90 -11.65
CA MET A 35 11.94 -4.25 -12.96
C MET A 35 13.35 -3.70 -13.17
N PHE A 36 13.61 -2.46 -12.73
CA PHE A 36 14.94 -1.87 -12.78
C PHE A 36 15.93 -2.63 -11.89
N LEU A 37 15.53 -2.99 -10.67
CA LEU A 37 16.35 -3.81 -9.78
C LEU A 37 16.65 -5.18 -10.41
N LEU A 38 15.63 -5.84 -10.98
CA LEU A 38 15.80 -7.12 -11.68
C LEU A 38 16.75 -7.00 -12.89
N ALA A 39 16.62 -5.94 -13.68
CA ALA A 39 17.53 -5.68 -14.80
C ALA A 39 18.96 -5.41 -14.32
N PHE A 40 19.12 -4.64 -13.23
CA PHE A 40 20.41 -4.34 -12.63
C PHE A 40 21.12 -5.61 -12.14
N ILE A 41 20.43 -6.48 -11.40
CA ILE A 41 21.04 -7.75 -10.95
C ILE A 41 21.38 -8.67 -12.13
N ALA A 42 20.58 -8.65 -13.21
CA ALA A 42 20.84 -9.46 -14.39
C ALA A 42 22.14 -9.03 -15.09
N VAL A 43 22.44 -7.74 -15.15
CA VAL A 43 23.70 -7.20 -15.70
C VAL A 43 24.88 -7.54 -14.80
N MET A 44 24.73 -7.46 -13.48
CA MET A 44 25.82 -7.66 -12.52
C MET A 44 26.21 -9.14 -12.30
N MET A 45 25.34 -10.07 -12.66
CA MET A 45 25.56 -11.52 -12.56
C MET A 45 26.00 -12.17 -13.88
N ALA A 46 25.97 -11.41 -14.99
CA ALA A 46 26.45 -11.83 -16.30
C ALA A 46 27.99 -11.78 -16.35
#